data_AF-A0A2V8JLQ3-F1
#
_entry.id   AF-A0A2V8JLQ3-F1
#
_cell.length_a   1.000
_cell.length_b   1.000
_cell.length_c   1.000
_cell.angle_alpha   90.00
_cell.angle_beta   90.00
_cell.angle_gamma   90.00
#
_symmetry.space_group_name_H-M   'P 1'
#
loop_
_entity.id
_entity.type
_entity.pdbx_description
1 polymer ?
#
loop_
_entity_poly.entity_id
_entity_poly.type
_entity_poly.pdbx_seq_one_letter_code
_entity_poly.pdbx_strand_id
1 'polypeptide(L)'
;MARKQYGQQFGKIFAAIVLLIVTVIGLSYGSLLRDMDQAAEEYSRGEADAALKRYDSIDQRLRSIGALRAIPVKDRRNLILNQTRLLYALGRYDDAQERMDRESEIAGATGNNDGRFLLLKGEIAFRKAFKNYRESTKKDPRLLEEALRAAEDNLRDSLRLSPNDWDAKYNFEYVNYIRNLMNQDQQGKIKILMENVRVKEMQPQALPADQQQ
;
A
#
# COMPACT_ATOMS: atom_id res chain seq x y z
N MET A 1 -58.01 5.14 -22.32
CA MET A 1 -56.93 4.15 -22.49
C MET A 1 -55.53 4.77 -22.65
N ALA A 2 -55.37 6.06 -23.00
CA ALA A 2 -54.06 6.69 -23.24
C ALA A 2 -53.10 6.80 -22.04
N ARG A 3 -53.62 6.95 -20.79
CA ARG A 3 -52.77 7.07 -19.58
C ARG A 3 -51.96 5.80 -19.26
N LYS A 4 -52.45 4.62 -19.62
CA LYS A 4 -51.78 3.33 -19.33
C LYS A 4 -50.59 3.08 -20.26
N GLN A 5 -50.67 3.55 -21.51
CA GLN A 5 -49.59 3.45 -22.51
C GLN A 5 -48.42 4.41 -22.21
N TYR A 6 -48.73 5.63 -21.76
CA TYR A 6 -47.71 6.62 -21.36
C TYR A 6 -46.86 6.13 -20.18
N GLY A 7 -47.47 5.55 -19.13
CA GLY A 7 -46.73 4.99 -18.00
C GLY A 7 -45.82 3.82 -18.38
N GLN A 8 -46.24 2.98 -19.33
CA GLN A 8 -45.42 1.88 -19.84
C GLN A 8 -44.23 2.37 -20.68
N GLN A 9 -44.40 3.41 -21.50
CA GLN A 9 -43.30 4.00 -22.26
C GLN A 9 -42.30 4.72 -21.35
N PHE A 10 -42.76 5.48 -20.35
CA PHE A 10 -41.90 6.08 -19.34
C PHE A 10 -41.10 5.03 -18.55
N GLY A 11 -41.73 3.92 -18.16
CA GLY A 11 -41.05 2.82 -17.49
C GLY A 11 -39.94 2.19 -18.35
N LYS A 12 -40.17 2.02 -19.66
CA LYS A 12 -39.15 1.49 -20.58
C LYS A 12 -37.98 2.45 -20.78
N ILE A 13 -38.25 3.75 -20.90
CA ILE A 13 -37.19 4.77 -21.05
C ILE A 13 -36.35 4.83 -19.76
N PHE A 14 -36.99 4.84 -18.59
CA PHE A 14 -36.28 4.80 -17.32
C PHE A 14 -35.42 3.54 -17.18
N ALA A 15 -35.96 2.37 -17.49
CA ALA A 15 -35.20 1.11 -17.47
C ALA A 15 -34.01 1.14 -18.44
N ALA A 16 -34.17 1.70 -19.64
CA ALA A 16 -33.09 1.84 -20.61
C ALA A 16 -31.98 2.79 -20.11
N ILE A 17 -32.34 3.91 -19.47
CA ILE A 17 -31.38 4.85 -18.88
C ILE A 17 -30.61 4.18 -17.73
N VAL A 18 -31.31 3.48 -16.83
CA VAL A 18 -30.67 2.75 -15.73
C VAL A 18 -29.70 1.69 -16.27
N LEU A 19 -30.12 0.93 -17.29
CA LEU A 19 -29.26 -0.08 -17.92
C LEU A 19 -28.02 0.57 -18.54
N LEU A 20 -28.16 1.69 -19.25
CA LEU A 20 -27.04 2.42 -19.82
C LEU A 20 -26.06 2.91 -18.75
N ILE A 21 -26.57 3.45 -17.63
CA ILE A 21 -25.74 3.88 -16.50
C ILE A 21 -24.96 2.70 -15.93
N VAL A 22 -25.61 1.56 -15.67
CA VAL A 22 -24.97 0.35 -15.16
C VAL A 22 -23.90 -0.17 -16.13
N THR A 23 -24.18 -0.17 -17.44
CA THR A 23 -23.20 -0.57 -18.46
C THR A 23 -21.98 0.37 -18.47
N VAL A 24 -22.17 1.68 -18.42
CA VAL A 24 -21.07 2.66 -18.38
C VAL A 24 -20.21 2.48 -17.12
N ILE A 25 -20.84 2.27 -15.96
CA ILE A 25 -20.14 1.99 -14.70
C ILE A 25 -19.33 0.69 -14.82
N GLY A 26 -19.95 -0.38 -15.33
CA GLY A 26 -19.29 -1.68 -15.50
C GLY A 26 -18.08 -1.64 -16.45
N LEU A 27 -18.22 -0.95 -17.60
CA LEU A 27 -17.13 -0.78 -18.55
C LEU A 27 -15.99 0.07 -17.97
N SER A 28 -16.33 1.15 -17.27
CA SER A 28 -15.33 2.02 -16.62
C SER A 28 -14.56 1.26 -15.54
N TYR A 29 -15.27 0.45 -14.74
CA TYR A 29 -14.66 -0.38 -13.72
C TYR A 29 -13.78 -1.50 -14.31
N GLY A 30 -14.23 -2.17 -15.38
CA GLY A 30 -13.43 -3.15 -16.09
C GLY A 30 -12.15 -2.56 -16.70
N SER A 31 -12.23 -1.34 -17.25
CA SER A 31 -11.05 -0.62 -17.74
C SER A 31 -10.06 -0.31 -16.61
N LEU A 32 -10.56 0.06 -15.44
CA LEU A 32 -9.73 0.35 -14.27
C LEU A 32 -8.94 -0.88 -13.82
N LEU A 33 -9.60 -2.03 -13.69
CA LEU A 33 -8.92 -3.28 -13.31
C LEU A 33 -7.83 -3.66 -14.32
N ARG A 34 -8.13 -3.53 -15.61
CA ARG A 34 -7.14 -3.76 -16.68
C ARG A 34 -5.95 -2.80 -16.60
N ASP A 35 -6.18 -1.53 -16.28
CA ASP A 35 -5.09 -0.57 -16.09
C ASP A 35 -4.21 -0.94 -14.88
N MET A 36 -4.81 -1.46 -13.80
CA MET A 36 -4.07 -1.96 -12.63
C MET A 36 -3.25 -3.21 -12.94
N ASP A 37 -3.78 -4.12 -13.76
CA ASP A 37 -3.06 -5.31 -14.23
C ASP A 37 -1.87 -4.94 -15.12
N GLN A 38 -2.05 -3.97 -16.03
CA GLN A 38 -0.96 -3.45 -16.85
C GLN A 38 0.16 -2.82 -16.02
N ALA A 39 -0.19 -2.09 -14.95
CA ALA A 39 0.80 -1.52 -14.05
C ALA A 39 1.59 -2.61 -13.30
N ALA A 40 0.91 -3.68 -12.89
CA ALA A 40 1.57 -4.82 -12.26
C ALA A 40 2.51 -5.54 -13.25
N GLU A 41 2.11 -5.65 -14.51
CA GLU A 41 2.94 -6.23 -15.56
C GLU A 41 4.19 -5.39 -15.84
N GLU A 42 4.05 -4.06 -15.98
CA GLU A 42 5.18 -3.12 -16.11
C GLU A 42 6.19 -3.31 -14.98
N TYR A 43 5.73 -3.41 -13.73
CA TYR A 43 6.62 -3.65 -12.60
C TYR A 43 7.31 -5.02 -12.65
N SER A 44 6.61 -6.08 -13.06
CA SER A 44 7.22 -7.41 -13.20
C SER A 44 8.32 -7.46 -14.27
N ARG A 45 8.31 -6.53 -15.23
CA ARG A 45 9.37 -6.32 -16.22
C ARG A 45 10.52 -5.44 -15.71
N GLY A 46 10.43 -4.96 -14.47
CA GLY A 46 11.41 -4.06 -13.85
C GLY A 46 11.16 -2.57 -14.12
N GLU A 47 10.04 -2.20 -14.73
CA GLU A 47 9.70 -0.82 -15.08
C GLU A 47 8.97 -0.12 -13.93
N ALA A 48 9.61 -0.01 -12.76
CA ALA A 48 8.97 0.51 -11.54
C ALA A 48 8.44 1.95 -11.67
N ASP A 49 9.15 2.84 -12.37
CA ASP A 49 8.69 4.21 -12.61
C ASP A 49 7.47 4.26 -13.55
N ALA A 50 7.43 3.40 -14.58
CA ALA A 50 6.29 3.32 -15.49
C ALA A 50 5.04 2.81 -14.77
N ALA A 51 5.20 1.72 -14.00
CA ALA A 51 4.15 1.15 -13.17
C ALA A 51 3.59 2.18 -12.18
N LEU A 52 4.47 2.94 -11.50
CA LEU A 52 4.05 3.95 -10.54
C LEU A 52 3.26 5.07 -11.22
N LYS A 53 3.75 5.57 -12.37
CA LYS A 53 3.07 6.60 -13.15
C LYS A 53 1.68 6.14 -13.59
N ARG A 54 1.53 4.87 -13.98
CA ARG A 54 0.24 4.30 -14.35
C ARG A 54 -0.71 4.25 -13.16
N TYR A 55 -0.28 3.71 -12.01
CA TYR A 55 -1.13 3.70 -10.81
C TYR A 55 -1.51 5.12 -10.35
N ASP A 56 -0.58 6.08 -10.41
CA ASP A 56 -0.87 7.48 -10.08
C ASP A 56 -1.93 8.09 -11.00
N SER A 57 -1.90 7.76 -12.30
CA SER A 57 -2.93 8.19 -13.23
C SER A 57 -4.31 7.62 -12.91
N ILE A 58 -4.37 6.36 -12.44
CA ILE A 58 -5.62 5.70 -12.02
C ILE A 58 -6.19 6.40 -10.79
N ASP A 59 -5.36 6.59 -9.75
CA ASP A 59 -5.78 7.27 -8.53
C ASP A 59 -6.20 8.72 -8.78
N GLN A 60 -5.46 9.47 -9.61
CA GLN A 60 -5.82 10.84 -9.97
C GLN A 60 -7.18 10.90 -10.68
N ARG A 61 -7.44 10.00 -11.64
CA ARG A 61 -8.73 9.90 -12.31
C ARG A 61 -9.85 9.63 -11.31
N LEU A 62 -9.69 8.62 -10.45
CA LEU A 62 -10.67 8.27 -9.42
C LEU A 62 -10.96 9.43 -8.46
N ARG A 63 -9.94 10.19 -8.05
CA ARG A 63 -10.10 11.39 -7.21
C ARG A 63 -10.84 12.50 -7.92
N SER A 64 -10.49 12.78 -9.17
CA SER A 64 -11.08 13.89 -9.94
C SER A 64 -12.59 13.77 -10.09
N ILE A 65 -13.12 12.55 -10.07
CA ILE A 65 -14.55 12.25 -10.16
C ILE A 65 -15.18 11.82 -8.81
N GLY A 66 -14.43 11.88 -7.70
CA GLY A 66 -14.91 11.47 -6.38
C GLY A 66 -15.23 9.97 -6.23
N ALA A 67 -14.77 9.11 -7.14
CA ALA A 67 -15.10 7.69 -7.19
C ALA A 67 -14.21 6.80 -6.30
N LEU A 68 -13.20 7.37 -5.62
CA LEU A 68 -12.26 6.58 -4.81
C LEU A 68 -12.97 5.80 -3.69
N ARG A 69 -14.06 6.33 -3.12
CA ARG A 69 -14.88 5.62 -2.12
C ARG A 69 -15.95 4.71 -2.73
N ALA A 70 -16.22 4.85 -4.02
CA ALA A 70 -17.25 4.10 -4.73
C ALA A 70 -16.74 2.77 -5.30
N ILE A 71 -15.43 2.65 -5.53
CA ILE A 71 -14.82 1.36 -5.90
C ILE A 71 -14.80 0.40 -4.71
N PRO A 72 -14.82 -0.93 -4.95
CA PRO A 72 -14.77 -1.89 -3.86
C PRO A 72 -13.51 -1.71 -3.00
N VAL A 73 -13.65 -1.91 -1.69
CA VAL A 73 -12.58 -1.68 -0.71
C VAL A 73 -11.33 -2.50 -1.04
N LYS A 74 -11.50 -3.73 -1.52
CA LYS A 74 -10.39 -4.60 -1.93
C LYS A 74 -9.54 -3.95 -3.02
N ASP A 75 -10.16 -3.48 -4.09
CA ASP A 75 -9.45 -2.94 -5.25
C ASP A 75 -8.82 -1.58 -4.94
N ARG A 76 -9.49 -0.76 -4.13
CA ARG A 76 -8.89 0.47 -3.59
C ARG A 76 -7.64 0.17 -2.78
N ARG A 77 -7.73 -0.80 -1.87
CA ARG A 77 -6.61 -1.22 -1.03
C ARG A 77 -5.45 -1.76 -1.87
N ASN A 78 -5.74 -2.56 -2.88
CA ASN A 78 -4.72 -3.09 -3.80
C ASN A 78 -4.05 -1.97 -4.59
N LEU A 79 -4.80 -0.99 -5.09
CA LEU A 79 -4.26 0.20 -5.76
C LEU A 79 -3.26 0.93 -4.85
N ILE A 80 -3.67 1.24 -3.61
CA ILE A 80 -2.80 1.95 -2.67
C ILE A 80 -1.58 1.11 -2.26
N LEU A 81 -1.77 -0.18 -1.92
CA LEU A 81 -0.66 -1.06 -1.56
C LEU A 81 0.38 -1.17 -2.67
N ASN A 82 -0.06 -1.28 -3.92
CA ASN A 82 0.86 -1.41 -5.05
C ASN A 82 1.64 -0.12 -5.30
N GLN A 83 1.00 1.05 -5.19
CA GLN A 83 1.71 2.33 -5.22
C GLN A 83 2.74 2.44 -4.11
N THR A 84 2.36 2.07 -2.88
CA THR A 84 3.25 2.10 -1.72
C THR A 84 4.44 1.16 -1.91
N ARG A 85 4.22 -0.07 -2.42
CA ARG A 85 5.29 -1.03 -2.69
C ARG A 85 6.27 -0.52 -3.74
N LEU A 86 5.76 0.13 -4.79
CA LEU A 86 6.61 0.75 -5.82
C LEU A 86 7.45 1.88 -5.25
N LEU A 87 6.84 2.78 -4.47
CA LEU A 87 7.57 3.87 -3.79
C LEU A 87 8.62 3.32 -2.81
N TYR A 88 8.30 2.26 -2.07
CA TYR A 88 9.24 1.57 -1.20
C TYR A 88 10.39 0.94 -1.98
N ALA A 89 10.12 0.26 -3.10
CA ALA A 89 11.15 -0.33 -3.96
C ALA A 89 12.08 0.75 -4.56
N LEU A 90 11.54 1.93 -4.88
CA LEU A 90 12.29 3.09 -5.36
C LEU A 90 13.03 3.86 -4.24
N GLY A 91 12.96 3.41 -2.98
CA GLY A 91 13.60 4.08 -1.84
C GLY A 91 12.94 5.41 -1.43
N ARG A 92 11.72 5.69 -1.94
CA ARG A 92 10.90 6.88 -1.69
C ARG A 92 10.00 6.65 -0.48
N TYR A 93 10.62 6.45 0.69
CA TYR A 93 9.91 6.02 1.90
C TYR A 93 8.94 7.07 2.47
N ASP A 94 9.22 8.35 2.31
CA ASP A 94 8.31 9.42 2.76
C ASP A 94 7.02 9.42 1.94
N ASP A 95 7.15 9.36 0.61
CA ASP A 95 6.01 9.25 -0.30
C ASP A 95 5.21 7.96 -0.04
N ALA A 96 5.90 6.85 0.22
CA ALA A 96 5.26 5.57 0.56
C ALA A 96 4.45 5.70 1.87
N GLN A 97 4.99 6.38 2.88
CA GLN A 97 4.29 6.62 4.14
C GLN A 97 3.05 7.51 3.92
N GLU A 98 3.18 8.61 3.18
CA GLU A 98 2.05 9.50 2.86
C GLU A 98 0.92 8.75 2.15
N ARG A 99 1.27 7.84 1.24
CA ARG A 99 0.30 6.99 0.53
C ARG A 99 -0.51 6.12 1.48
N MET A 100 0.14 5.54 2.50
CA MET A 100 -0.49 4.69 3.49
C MET A 100 -1.38 5.47 4.45
N ASP A 101 -0.93 6.64 4.89
CA ASP A 101 -1.69 7.50 5.79
C ASP A 101 -3.00 7.96 5.14
N ARG A 102 -2.95 8.20 3.82
CA ARG A 102 -4.13 8.55 3.03
C ARG A 102 -5.19 7.45 2.96
N GLU A 103 -4.83 6.18 2.86
CA GLU A 103 -5.82 5.10 2.94
C GLU A 103 -6.43 5.02 4.34
N SER A 104 -5.65 5.28 5.40
CA SER A 104 -6.19 5.38 6.76
C SER A 104 -7.25 6.49 6.89
N GLU A 105 -7.06 7.64 6.23
CA GLU A 105 -8.07 8.70 6.17
C GLU A 105 -9.33 8.30 5.39
N ILE A 106 -9.16 7.57 4.27
CA ILE A 106 -10.29 7.14 3.43
C ILE A 106 -11.11 6.03 4.12
N ALA A 107 -10.44 5.07 4.72
CA ALA A 107 -11.05 3.90 5.36
C ALA A 107 -11.52 4.17 6.80
N GLY A 108 -11.10 5.29 7.41
CA GLY A 108 -11.44 5.66 8.78
C GLY A 108 -11.07 4.56 9.77
N ALA A 109 -11.99 4.23 10.68
CA ALA A 109 -11.78 3.20 11.71
C ALA A 109 -11.46 1.79 11.15
N THR A 110 -11.77 1.53 9.88
CA THR A 110 -11.51 0.22 9.25
C THR A 110 -10.15 0.16 8.52
N GLY A 111 -9.42 1.27 8.44
CA GLY A 111 -8.17 1.38 7.66
C GLY A 111 -7.03 0.53 8.16
N ASN A 112 -7.02 0.17 9.46
CA ASN A 112 -5.97 -0.65 10.07
C ASN A 112 -6.39 -2.12 10.24
N ASN A 113 -7.45 -2.57 9.58
CA ASN A 113 -7.92 -3.97 9.65
C ASN A 113 -7.44 -4.80 8.43
N ASP A 114 -6.19 -4.58 8.00
CA ASP A 114 -5.54 -5.36 6.93
C ASP A 114 -4.08 -5.59 7.32
N GLY A 115 -3.73 -6.85 7.60
CA GLY A 115 -2.37 -7.22 8.01
C GLY A 115 -1.32 -6.77 6.99
N ARG A 116 -1.64 -6.79 5.69
CA ARG A 116 -0.71 -6.40 4.62
C ARG A 116 -0.34 -4.91 4.69
N PHE A 117 -1.29 -4.06 5.11
CA PHE A 117 -1.01 -2.64 5.31
C PHE A 117 -0.09 -2.42 6.50
N LEU A 118 -0.34 -3.12 7.61
CA LEU A 118 0.47 -3.01 8.82
C LEU A 118 1.88 -3.55 8.60
N LEU A 119 2.02 -4.69 7.91
CA LEU A 119 3.31 -5.23 7.49
C LEU A 119 4.12 -4.19 6.71
N LEU A 120 3.53 -3.63 5.65
CA LEU A 120 4.21 -2.66 4.79
C LEU A 120 4.51 -1.35 5.53
N LYS A 121 3.62 -0.86 6.41
CA LYS A 121 3.91 0.29 7.28
C LYS A 121 5.12 0.02 8.18
N GLY A 122 5.21 -1.16 8.77
CA GLY A 122 6.34 -1.58 9.58
C GLY A 122 7.65 -1.62 8.80
N GLU A 123 7.63 -2.18 7.59
CA GLU A 123 8.80 -2.21 6.69
C GLU A 123 9.26 -0.81 6.27
N ILE A 124 8.32 0.08 5.92
CA ILE A 124 8.62 1.46 5.55
C ILE A 124 9.24 2.20 6.74
N ALA A 125 8.63 2.10 7.92
CA ALA A 125 9.14 2.73 9.14
C ALA A 125 10.57 2.23 9.45
N PHE A 126 10.80 0.92 9.34
CA PHE A 126 12.11 0.32 9.51
C PHE A 126 13.15 0.86 8.51
N ARG A 127 12.85 0.82 7.20
CA ARG A 127 13.81 1.27 6.18
C ARG A 127 14.06 2.76 6.22
N LYS A 128 13.03 3.55 6.52
CA LYS A 128 13.14 4.99 6.75
C LYS A 128 14.02 5.30 7.96
N ALA A 129 13.85 4.58 9.07
CA ALA A 129 14.71 4.72 10.25
C ALA A 129 16.19 4.46 9.91
N PHE A 130 16.45 3.38 9.16
CA PHE A 130 17.79 3.04 8.71
C PHE A 130 18.38 4.10 7.77
N LYS A 131 17.62 4.53 6.77
CA LYS A 131 18.04 5.58 5.83
C LYS A 131 18.38 6.87 6.58
N ASN A 132 17.47 7.34 7.43
CA ASN A 132 17.65 8.57 8.20
C ASN A 132 18.86 8.48 9.14
N TYR A 133 19.04 7.34 9.82
CA TYR A 133 20.21 7.15 10.68
C TYR A 133 21.51 7.17 9.87
N ARG A 134 21.56 6.53 8.70
CA ARG A 134 22.74 6.51 7.81
C ARG A 134 23.07 7.87 7.21
N GLU A 135 22.06 8.63 6.81
CA GLU A 135 22.22 9.94 6.17
C GLU A 135 22.42 11.07 7.18
N SER A 136 21.99 10.89 8.43
CA SER A 136 22.17 11.91 9.48
C SER A 136 23.64 12.14 9.80
N THR A 137 24.02 13.42 9.90
CA THR A 137 25.34 13.84 10.38
C THR A 137 25.52 13.58 11.87
N LYS A 138 24.41 13.57 12.64
CA LYS A 138 24.37 13.23 14.06
C LYS A 138 23.70 11.88 14.24
N LYS A 139 24.50 10.86 14.56
CA LYS A 139 24.02 9.50 14.82
C LYS A 139 23.37 9.44 16.20
N ASP A 140 22.13 9.92 16.32
CA ASP A 140 21.37 9.84 17.57
C ASP A 140 20.68 8.46 17.69
N PRO A 141 21.12 7.58 18.61
CA PRO A 141 20.51 6.26 18.79
C PRO A 141 19.08 6.34 19.32
N ARG A 142 18.68 7.41 20.01
CA ARG A 142 17.33 7.55 20.56
C ARG A 142 16.28 7.71 19.46
N LEU A 143 16.59 8.52 18.45
CA LEU A 143 15.72 8.70 17.27
C LEU A 143 15.59 7.39 16.48
N LEU A 144 16.68 6.62 16.38
CA LEU A 144 16.63 5.29 15.77
C LEU A 144 15.75 4.35 16.59
N GLU A 145 15.90 4.32 17.92
CA GLU A 145 15.12 3.45 18.79
C GLU A 145 13.62 3.76 18.72
N GLU A 146 13.25 5.04 18.74
CA GLU A 146 11.87 5.51 18.60
C GLU A 146 11.26 5.07 17.26
N ALA A 147 11.99 5.26 16.16
CA ALA A 147 11.53 4.83 14.84
C ALA A 147 11.41 3.29 14.73
N LEU A 148 12.30 2.53 15.37
CA LEU A 148 12.22 1.07 15.42
C LEU A 148 11.04 0.58 16.28
N ARG A 149 10.68 1.29 17.36
CA ARG A 149 9.46 1.00 18.13
C ARG A 149 8.21 1.12 17.26
N ALA A 150 8.11 2.18 16.46
CA ALA A 150 7.00 2.35 15.54
C ALA A 150 6.94 1.23 14.47
N ALA A 151 8.09 0.78 13.97
CA ALA A 151 8.15 -0.36 13.06
C ALA A 151 7.66 -1.66 13.74
N GLU A 152 8.14 -1.93 14.95
CA GLU A 152 7.74 -3.10 15.74
C GLU A 152 6.25 -3.11 16.05
N ASP A 153 5.68 -1.99 16.48
CA ASP A 153 4.25 -1.90 16.81
C ASP A 153 3.38 -2.27 15.60
N ASN A 154 3.71 -1.74 14.42
CA ASN A 154 3.01 -2.09 13.18
C ASN A 154 3.18 -3.58 12.81
N LEU A 155 4.39 -4.13 12.93
CA LEU A 155 4.65 -5.55 12.63
C LEU A 155 3.94 -6.50 13.61
N ARG A 156 3.91 -6.13 14.90
CA ARG A 156 3.16 -6.85 15.92
C ARG A 156 1.66 -6.84 15.62
N ASP A 157 1.11 -5.71 15.22
CA ASP A 157 -0.31 -5.60 14.86
C ASP A 157 -0.62 -6.36 13.56
N SER A 158 0.30 -6.37 12.59
CA SER A 158 0.23 -7.24 11.42
C SER A 158 0.13 -8.71 11.81
N LEU A 159 0.98 -9.18 12.72
CA LEU A 159 0.97 -10.55 13.22
C LEU A 159 -0.29 -10.90 14.01
N ARG A 160 -0.91 -9.94 14.69
CA ARG A 160 -2.22 -10.15 15.34
C ARG A 160 -3.31 -10.45 14.32
N LEU A 161 -3.30 -9.77 13.17
CA LEU A 161 -4.27 -9.99 12.09
C LEU A 161 -3.93 -11.21 11.22
N SER A 162 -2.63 -11.50 11.03
CA SER A 162 -2.15 -12.59 10.18
C SER A 162 -1.05 -13.39 10.88
N PRO A 163 -1.40 -14.24 11.87
CA PRO A 163 -0.41 -14.94 12.71
C PRO A 163 0.48 -15.94 11.98
N ASN A 164 0.14 -16.29 10.74
CA ASN A 164 0.89 -17.24 9.91
C ASN A 164 1.72 -16.57 8.81
N ASP A 165 1.71 -15.24 8.74
CA ASP A 165 2.53 -14.49 7.79
C ASP A 165 4.02 -14.61 8.16
N TRP A 166 4.79 -15.28 7.29
CA TRP A 166 6.21 -15.53 7.49
C TRP A 166 7.05 -14.26 7.37
N ASP A 167 6.67 -13.35 6.48
CA ASP A 167 7.40 -12.09 6.27
C ASP A 167 7.23 -11.19 7.47
N ALA A 168 5.99 -11.09 8.00
CA ALA A 168 5.72 -10.35 9.23
C ALA A 168 6.48 -10.92 10.43
N LYS A 169 6.57 -12.26 10.56
CA LYS A 169 7.34 -12.90 11.64
C LYS A 169 8.82 -12.57 11.52
N TYR A 170 9.39 -12.78 10.35
CA TYR A 170 10.80 -12.52 10.09
C TYR A 170 11.15 -11.06 10.36
N ASN A 171 10.37 -10.13 9.82
CA ASN A 171 10.60 -8.70 10.00
C ASN A 171 10.47 -8.29 11.48
N PHE A 172 9.46 -8.79 12.19
CA PHE A 172 9.26 -8.52 13.62
C PHE A 172 10.46 -8.98 14.46
N GLU A 173 10.89 -10.23 14.27
CA GLU A 173 12.05 -10.78 14.98
C GLU A 173 13.33 -10.02 14.65
N TYR A 174 13.51 -9.59 13.40
CA TYR A 174 14.67 -8.81 13.00
C TYR A 174 14.71 -7.43 13.66
N VAL A 175 13.57 -6.74 13.72
CA VAL A 175 13.45 -5.45 14.43
C VAL A 175 13.75 -5.64 15.93
N ASN A 176 13.17 -6.67 16.56
CA ASN A 176 13.42 -6.99 17.97
C ASN A 176 14.89 -7.29 18.23
N TYR A 177 15.55 -8.04 17.35
CA TYR A 177 16.97 -8.33 17.45
C TYR A 177 17.80 -7.05 17.47
N ILE A 178 17.54 -6.12 16.55
CA ILE A 178 18.26 -4.83 16.48
C ILE A 178 18.00 -4.00 17.74
N ARG A 179 16.75 -3.90 18.19
CA ARG A 179 16.41 -3.17 19.42
C ARG A 179 17.08 -3.76 20.66
N ASN A 180 17.17 -5.08 20.75
CA ASN A 180 17.88 -5.74 21.85
C ASN A 180 19.38 -5.44 21.85
N LEU A 181 20.01 -5.33 20.68
CA LEU A 181 21.40 -4.86 20.59
C LEU A 181 21.56 -3.42 21.09
N MET A 182 20.57 -2.55 20.85
CA MET A 182 20.56 -1.16 21.35
C MET A 182 20.45 -1.11 22.86
N ASN A 183 19.59 -1.93 23.46
CA ASN A 183 19.43 -2.00 24.91
C ASN A 183 20.70 -2.51 25.63
N GLN A 184 21.50 -3.33 24.95
CA GLN A 184 22.76 -3.87 25.49
C GLN A 184 23.98 -2.95 25.25
N ASP A 185 23.76 -1.72 24.79
CA ASP A 185 24.79 -0.74 24.42
C ASP A 185 25.85 -1.28 23.43
N GLN A 186 25.46 -2.21 22.56
CA GLN A 186 26.34 -2.82 21.56
C GLN A 186 26.47 -1.93 20.32
N GLN A 187 26.81 -0.65 20.52
CA GLN A 187 26.87 0.39 19.48
C GLN A 187 27.75 0.01 18.28
N GLY A 188 28.85 -0.72 18.52
CA GLY A 188 29.71 -1.22 17.45
C GLY A 188 29.02 -2.21 16.52
N LYS A 189 28.19 -3.12 17.04
CA LYS A 189 27.43 -4.09 16.23
C LYS A 189 26.30 -3.41 15.46
N ILE A 190 25.62 -2.45 16.10
CA ILE A 190 24.61 -1.63 15.44
C ILE A 190 25.25 -0.89 14.27
N LYS A 191 26.36 -0.19 14.49
CA LYS A 191 27.08 0.50 13.41
C LYS A 191 27.38 -0.42 12.22
N ILE A 192 27.88 -1.63 12.47
CA ILE A 192 28.15 -2.63 11.43
C ILE A 192 26.86 -3.02 10.67
N LEU A 193 25.78 -3.33 11.40
CA LEU A 193 24.50 -3.70 10.79
C LEU A 193 23.87 -2.55 9.98
N MET A 194 24.00 -1.32 10.47
CA MET A 194 23.36 -0.15 9.86
C MET A 194 24.16 0.39 8.66
N GLU A 195 25.49 0.38 8.72
CA GLU A 195 26.34 1.04 7.72
C GLU A 195 26.93 0.07 6.68
N ASN A 196 27.31 -1.15 7.11
CA ASN A 196 28.11 -2.07 6.28
C ASN A 196 27.27 -3.14 5.59
N VAL A 197 26.07 -3.44 6.10
CA VAL A 197 25.14 -4.31 5.39
C VAL A 197 24.53 -3.50 4.25
N ARG A 198 25.11 -3.63 3.05
CA ARG A 198 24.40 -3.27 1.83
C ARG A 198 23.22 -4.23 1.73
N VAL A 199 22.03 -3.73 2.07
CA VAL A 199 20.80 -4.34 1.59
C VAL A 199 20.90 -4.25 0.07
N LYS A 200 21.14 -5.39 -0.59
CA LYS A 200 21.01 -5.47 -2.05
C LYS A 200 19.65 -4.90 -2.39
N GLU A 201 19.58 -3.97 -3.34
CA GLU A 201 18.33 -3.48 -3.90
C GLU A 201 17.42 -4.69 -4.13
N MET A 202 16.26 -4.71 -3.45
CA MET A 202 15.30 -5.78 -3.60
C MET A 202 14.95 -5.84 -5.07
N GLN A 203 15.31 -6.95 -5.73
CA GLN A 203 14.81 -7.24 -7.07
C GLN A 203 13.28 -7.13 -7.02
N PRO A 204 12.65 -6.51 -8.03
CA PRO A 204 11.21 -6.33 -8.04
C PRO A 204 10.55 -7.71 -8.00
N GLN A 205 10.09 -8.13 -6.82
CA GLN A 205 9.17 -9.26 -6.69
C GLN A 205 7.87 -8.80 -7.33
N ALA A 206 7.26 -9.63 -8.19
CA ALA A 206 5.98 -9.28 -8.80
C ALA A 206 5.00 -8.79 -7.73
N LEU A 207 4.30 -7.68 -8.01
CA LEU A 207 3.24 -7.23 -7.11
C LEU A 207 2.29 -8.41 -6.92
N PRO A 208 1.91 -8.75 -5.68
CA PRO A 208 1.06 -9.89 -5.45
C PRO A 208 -0.22 -9.70 -6.28
N ALA A 209 -0.48 -10.64 -7.18
CA ALA A 209 -1.77 -10.77 -7.83
C ALA A 209 -2.83 -10.90 -6.73
N ASP A 210 -4.04 -10.43 -7.02
CA ASP A 210 -5.24 -10.57 -6.19
C ASP A 210 -5.17 -11.80 -5.27
N GLN A 211 -4.70 -11.59 -4.04
CA GLN A 211 -4.65 -12.67 -3.07
C GLN A 211 -6.09 -12.85 -2.59
N GLN A 212 -6.78 -13.80 -3.22
CA GLN A 212 -8.03 -14.34 -2.74
C GLN A 212 -7.76 -14.99 -1.38
N GLN A 213 -8.05 -14.26 -0.31
CA GLN A 213 -8.30 -14.81 1.01
C GLN A 213 -9.67 -14.32 1.46
#